data_AF-A0A220S7W2-F1
#
_entry.id   AF-A0A220S7W2-F1
#
_cell.length_a   1.000
_cell.length_b   1.000
_cell.length_c   1.000
_cell.angle_alpha   90.00
_cell.angle_beta   90.00
_cell.angle_gamma   90.00
#
_symmetry.space_group_name_H-M   'P 1'
#
loop_
_entity.id
_entity.type
_entity.pdbx_description
1 polymer ?
#
loop_
_entity_poly.entity_id
_entity_poly.type
_entity_poly.pdbx_seq_one_letter_code
_entity_poly.pdbx_strand_id
1 'polypeptide(L)'
;MIYFLLLINVFCFFIFGVDKKRAKKYQRRISENTLLLLTFFGGTIGALSGMFVFRHKILKKSFLLKFGLVVLIQVVLIYFFQKVY
;
A
#
# COMPACT_ATOMS: atom_id res chain seq x y z
N MET A 1 2.39 -8.71 -19.19
CA MET A 1 3.16 -8.28 -18.01
C MET A 1 2.66 -6.95 -17.43
N ILE A 2 2.69 -5.85 -18.19
CA ILE A 2 2.28 -4.50 -17.73
C ILE A 2 0.81 -4.37 -17.31
N TYR A 3 -0.12 -5.05 -17.99
CA TYR A 3 -1.54 -5.03 -17.62
C TYR A 3 -1.82 -5.61 -16.22
N PHE A 4 -1.11 -6.67 -15.83
CA PHE A 4 -1.24 -7.27 -14.49
C PHE A 4 -0.77 -6.30 -13.39
N LEU A 5 0.33 -5.58 -13.62
CA LEU A 5 0.85 -4.57 -12.68
C LEU A 5 -0.12 -3.39 -12.53
N LEU A 6 -0.74 -2.94 -13.62
CA LEU A 6 -1.77 -1.90 -13.57
C LEU A 6 -3.00 -2.37 -12.76
N LEU A 7 -3.45 -3.59 -12.99
CA LEU A 7 -4.63 -4.15 -12.34
C LEU A 7 -4.43 -4.27 -10.82
N ILE A 8 -3.27 -4.75 -10.38
CA ILE A 8 -2.89 -4.81 -8.95
C ILE A 8 -2.82 -3.43 -8.30
N ASN A 9 -2.28 -2.42 -8.99
CA ASN A 9 -2.21 -1.07 -8.46
C ASN A 9 -3.61 -0.44 -8.31
N VAL A 10 -4.48 -0.63 -9.31
CA VAL A 10 -5.88 -0.18 -9.25
C VAL A 10 -6.64 -0.88 -8.13
N PHE A 11 -6.42 -2.19 -7.95
CA PHE A 11 -7.04 -2.96 -6.87
C PHE A 11 -6.60 -2.44 -5.49
N CYS A 12 -5.31 -2.18 -5.31
CA CYS A 12 -4.76 -1.63 -4.08
C CYS A 12 -5.30 -0.21 -3.80
N PHE A 13 -5.41 0.62 -4.83
CA PHE A 13 -6.04 1.94 -4.73
C PHE A 13 -7.50 1.84 -4.26
N PHE A 14 -8.27 0.90 -4.82
CA PHE A 14 -9.66 0.67 -4.44
C PHE A 14 -9.79 0.26 -2.97
N ILE A 15 -8.90 -0.59 -2.47
CA ILE A 15 -8.89 -1.02 -1.07
C ILE A 15 -8.70 0.18 -0.12
N PHE A 16 -7.79 1.10 -0.45
CA PHE A 16 -7.60 2.34 0.31
C PHE A 16 -8.85 3.24 0.29
N GLY A 17 -9.55 3.30 -0.85
CA GLY A 17 -10.83 4.00 -0.96
C GLY A 17 -11.95 3.37 -0.14
N VAL A 18 -12.01 2.04 -0.12
CA VAL A 18 -12.93 1.28 0.73
C VAL A 18 -12.63 1.51 2.21
N ASP A 19 -11.36 1.58 2.62
CA ASP A 19 -10.98 1.91 4.00
C ASP A 19 -11.52 3.28 4.42
N LYS A 20 -11.38 4.32 3.55
CA LYS A 20 -11.97 5.64 3.80
C LYS A 20 -13.50 5.58 3.89
N LYS A 21 -14.16 4.83 2.99
CA LYS A 21 -15.62 4.69 2.99
C LYS A 21 -16.11 3.99 4.27
N ARG A 22 -15.40 2.98 4.76
CA ARG A 22 -15.67 2.30 6.04
C ARG A 22 -15.44 3.22 7.23
N ALA A 23 -14.39 4.05 7.20
CA ALA A 23 -14.14 5.06 8.23
C ALA A 23 -15.30 6.09 8.30
N LYS A 24 -15.86 6.49 7.16
CA LYS A 24 -17.01 7.41 7.08
C LYS A 24 -18.32 6.76 7.53
N LYS A 25 -18.47 5.44 7.38
CA LYS A 25 -19.64 4.66 7.82
C LYS A 25 -19.55 4.13 9.26
N TYR A 26 -18.56 4.55 10.05
CA TYR A 26 -18.29 4.01 11.40
C TYR A 26 -18.16 2.47 11.45
N GLN A 27 -17.80 1.85 10.33
CA GLN A 27 -17.60 0.41 10.26
C GLN A 27 -16.19 0.01 10.70
N ARG A 28 -16.01 -1.28 10.96
CA ARG A 28 -14.72 -1.87 11.36
C ARG A 28 -13.65 -1.50 10.33
N ARG A 29 -12.67 -0.71 10.77
CA ARG A 29 -11.55 -0.22 9.94
C ARG A 29 -10.67 -1.40 9.50
N ILE A 30 -10.09 -1.33 8.30
CA ILE A 30 -9.18 -2.37 7.83
C ILE A 30 -7.89 -2.28 8.65
N SER A 31 -7.41 -3.43 9.12
CA SER A 31 -6.19 -3.50 9.92
C SER A 31 -5.01 -2.96 9.12
N GLU A 32 -4.17 -2.16 9.77
CA GLU A 32 -3.01 -1.53 9.14
C GLU A 32 -2.07 -2.58 8.53
N ASN A 33 -1.96 -3.76 9.16
CA ASN A 33 -1.13 -4.86 8.68
C ASN A 33 -1.63 -5.44 7.35
N THR A 34 -2.96 -5.50 7.13
CA THR A 34 -3.54 -5.99 5.87
C THR A 34 -3.24 -5.04 4.71
N LEU A 35 -3.33 -3.72 4.95
CA LEU A 35 -2.96 -2.70 3.97
C LEU A 35 -1.48 -2.76 3.62
N LEU A 36 -0.61 -2.98 4.61
CA LEU A 36 0.83 -3.14 4.42
C LEU A 36 1.19 -4.40 3.63
N LEU A 37 0.55 -5.53 3.94
CA LEU A 37 0.72 -6.77 3.17
C LEU A 37 0.29 -6.59 1.71
N LEU A 38 -0.84 -5.93 1.46
CA LEU A 38 -1.30 -5.65 0.09
C LEU A 38 -0.31 -4.77 -0.68
N THR A 39 0.24 -3.76 0.01
CA THR A 39 1.28 -2.89 -0.53
C THR A 39 2.53 -3.70 -0.89
N PHE A 40 2.97 -4.58 0.01
CA PHE A 40 4.16 -5.41 -0.16
C PHE A 40 4.06 -6.38 -1.35
N PHE A 41 2.87 -6.93 -1.63
CA PHE A 41 2.67 -7.88 -2.73
C PHE A 41 2.64 -7.26 -4.14
N GLY A 42 2.65 -5.93 -4.27
CA GLY A 42 2.71 -5.27 -5.58
C GLY A 42 1.86 -4.01 -5.70
N GLY A 43 1.17 -3.62 -4.64
CA GLY A 43 0.33 -2.42 -4.62
C GLY A 43 1.07 -1.13 -4.26
N THR A 44 2.40 -1.07 -4.25
CA THR A 44 3.17 0.07 -3.72
C THR A 44 2.75 1.40 -4.34
N ILE A 45 2.61 1.45 -5.67
CA ILE A 45 2.17 2.65 -6.39
C ILE A 45 0.71 2.96 -6.05
N GLY A 46 -0.19 1.97 -6.15
CA GLY A 46 -1.61 2.13 -5.84
C GLY A 46 -1.91 2.53 -4.39
N ALA A 47 -1.12 2.05 -3.44
CA ALA A 47 -1.18 2.41 -2.02
C ALA A 47 -0.71 3.85 -1.80
N LEU A 48 0.38 4.26 -2.45
CA LEU A 48 0.91 5.63 -2.35
C LEU A 48 -0.08 6.64 -2.96
N SER A 49 -0.63 6.32 -4.15
CA SER A 49 -1.72 7.08 -4.77
C SER A 49 -2.96 7.12 -3.89
N GLY A 50 -3.34 5.98 -3.30
CA GLY A 50 -4.47 5.87 -2.39
C GLY A 50 -4.30 6.75 -1.15
N MET A 51 -3.13 6.72 -0.51
CA MET A 51 -2.83 7.57 0.64
C MET A 51 -2.93 9.06 0.29
N PHE A 52 -2.35 9.48 -0.84
CA PHE A 52 -2.41 10.87 -1.30
C PHE A 52 -3.83 11.33 -1.64
N VAL A 53 -4.56 10.57 -2.47
CA VAL A 53 -5.92 10.93 -2.93
C VAL A 53 -6.91 10.94 -1.76
N PHE A 54 -6.85 9.91 -0.92
CA PHE A 54 -7.79 9.81 0.20
C PHE A 54 -7.39 10.71 1.38
N ARG A 55 -6.16 11.25 1.39
CA ARG A 55 -5.53 11.99 2.51
C ARG A 55 -5.74 11.27 3.85
N HIS A 56 -5.87 9.94 3.80
CA HIS A 56 -6.28 9.13 4.92
C HIS A 56 -5.05 8.43 5.48
N LYS A 57 -4.85 8.52 6.81
CA LYS A 57 -3.69 7.97 7.54
C LYS A 57 -2.30 8.54 7.16
N ILE A 58 -2.20 9.71 6.52
CA ILE A 58 -0.92 10.43 6.33
C ILE A 58 -0.34 10.94 7.66
N LEU A 59 -1.19 11.37 8.60
CA LEU A 59 -0.77 11.93 9.90
C LEU A 59 -0.38 10.86 10.94
N LYS A 60 -0.74 9.59 10.72
CA LYS A 60 -0.35 8.50 11.62
C LYS A 60 1.10 8.09 11.33
N LYS A 61 2.04 8.67 12.08
CA LYS A 61 3.47 8.33 11.99
C LYS A 61 3.72 6.81 12.10
N SER A 62 2.97 6.08 12.93
CA SER A 62 3.08 4.62 13.06
C SER A 62 2.77 3.88 11.76
N PHE A 63 1.84 4.38 10.94
CA PHE A 63 1.51 3.78 9.66
C PHE A 63 2.55 4.14 8.60
N LEU A 64 2.97 5.42 8.58
CA LEU A 64 4.00 5.91 7.67
C LEU A 64 5.34 5.20 7.88
N LEU A 65 5.75 4.97 9.13
CA LEU A 65 6.96 4.21 9.48
C LEU A 65 6.90 2.78 8.94
N LYS A 66 5.78 2.08 9.15
CA LYS A 66 5.59 0.71 8.64
C LYS A 66 5.57 0.68 7.12
N PHE A 67 4.92 1.65 6.47
CA PHE A 67 4.89 1.77 5.02
C PHE A 67 6.29 2.01 4.46
N GLY A 68 7.05 2.93 5.06
CA GLY A 68 8.45 3.16 4.71
C GLY A 68 9.31 1.90 4.87
N LEU A 69 9.12 1.15 5.96
CA LEU A 69 9.79 -0.14 6.20
C LEU A 69 9.49 -1.16 5.09
N VAL A 70 8.22 -1.29 4.69
CA VAL A 70 7.78 -2.18 3.60
C VAL A 70 8.42 -1.80 2.27
N VAL A 71 8.46 -0.50 1.94
CA VAL A 71 9.13 0.03 0.74
C VAL A 71 10.63 -0.25 0.80
N LEU A 72 11.26 -0.04 1.95
CA LEU A 72 12.70 -0.29 2.15
C LEU A 72 13.04 -1.77 1.93
N ILE A 73 12.23 -2.68 2.48
CA ILE A 73 12.39 -4.13 2.28
C ILE A 73 12.20 -4.50 0.80
N GLN A 74 11.22 -3.92 0.11
CA GLN A 74 11.04 -4.13 -1.33
C GLN A 74 12.27 -3.68 -2.14
N VAL A 75 12.79 -2.48 -1.86
CA VAL A 75 13.98 -1.95 -2.56
C VAL A 75 15.20 -2.82 -2.30
N VAL A 76 15.42 -3.26 -1.05
CA VAL A 76 16.52 -4.16 -0.70
C VAL A 76 16.37 -5.51 -1.41
N LEU A 77 15.17 -6.08 -1.44
CA LEU A 77 14.89 -7.33 -2.16
C LEU A 77 15.17 -7.20 -3.65
N ILE A 78 14.68 -6.13 -4.30
CA ILE A 78 14.92 -5.87 -5.72
C ILE A 78 16.41 -5.70 -5.99
N TYR A 79 17.11 -4.92 -5.16
CA TYR A 79 18.54 -4.71 -5.28
C TYR A 79 19.34 -6.00 -5.12
N PHE A 80 19.00 -6.85 -4.15
CA PHE A 80 19.60 -8.17 -3.99
C PHE A 80 19.31 -9.08 -5.18
N PHE A 81 18.07 -9.10 -5.68
CA PHE A 81 17.68 -9.92 -6.82
C PHE A 81 18.45 -9.53 -8.09
N GLN A 82 18.64 -8.23 -8.32
CA GLN A 82 19.39 -7.69 -9.46
C GLN A 82 20.91 -7.94 -9.34
N LYS A 83 21.42 -8.18 -8.14
CA LYS A 83 22.83 -8.49 -7.91
C LYS A 83 23.13 -9.99 -8.00
N VAL A 84 22.12 -10.84 -7.81
CA VAL A 84 22.22 -12.31 -7.82
C VAL A 84 22.04 -12.92 -9.22
N TYR A 85 21.42 -12.18 -10.16
CA TYR A 85 21.31 -12.52 -11.58
C TYR A 85 22.16 -11.60 -12.44
#